data_AF-A0A7C2HSS4-F1
#
_entry.id   AF-A0A7C2HSS4-F1
#
_cell.length_a   1.000
_cell.length_b   1.000
_cell.length_c   1.000
_cell.angle_alpha   90.00
_cell.angle_beta   90.00
_cell.angle_gamma   90.00
#
_symmetry.space_group_name_H-M   'P 1'
#
loop_
_entity.id
_entity.type
_entity.pdbx_description
1 polymer ?
#
loop_
_entity_poly.entity_id
_entity_poly.type
_entity_poly.pdbx_seq_one_letter_code
_entity_poly.pdbx_strand_id
1 'polypeptide(L)' 'MPRNYVTIDGNEAAAYVAHKTNEVIAIYPITPSSPMGEWSDQWSSEGKPNIWGTVPTVVEMQSEAGA' A
#
# COMPACT_ATOMS: atom_id res chain seq x y z
N MET A 1 -13.85 1.77 20.59
CA MET A 1 -13.57 0.43 20.03
C MET A 1 -12.25 -0.06 20.62
N PRO A 2 -12.13 -1.34 21.00
CA PRO A 2 -10.84 -1.90 21.39
C PRO A 2 -9.86 -1.82 20.22
N ARG A 3 -8.60 -1.46 20.47
CA ARG A 3 -7.57 -1.51 19.43
C ARG A 3 -7.24 -2.97 19.12
N ASN A 4 -7.17 -3.30 17.83
CA ASN A 4 -6.66 -4.59 17.40
C ASN A 4 -5.13 -4.55 17.43
N TYR A 5 -4.51 -5.53 18.09
CA TYR A 5 -3.06 -5.69 18.12
C TYR A 5 -2.68 -6.80 17.15
N VAL A 6 -1.69 -6.54 16.30
CA VAL A 6 -1.19 -7.47 15.28
C VAL A 6 0.34 -7.49 15.33
N THR A 7 0.93 -8.63 14.96
CA THR A 7 2.37 -8.77 14.81
C THR A 7 2.72 -8.72 13.34
N ILE A 8 3.30 -7.61 12.90
CA ILE A 8 3.65 -7.32 11.51
C ILE A 8 4.99 -6.58 11.48
N ASP A 9 5.64 -6.50 10.32
CA ASP A 9 6.84 -5.67 10.15
C ASP A 9 6.50 -4.19 9.90
N GLY A 10 7.54 -3.34 9.82
CA GLY A 10 7.38 -1.90 9.62
C GLY A 10 6.84 -1.51 8.24
N ASN A 11 7.19 -2.24 7.18
CA ASN A 11 6.72 -1.97 5.82
C ASN A 11 5.22 -2.30 5.72
N GLU A 12 4.79 -3.45 6.26
CA GLU A 12 3.37 -3.81 6.29
C GLU A 12 2.55 -2.78 7.09
N ALA A 13 3.08 -2.32 8.24
CA ALA A 13 2.42 -1.30 9.05
C ALA A 13 2.28 0.05 8.32
N ALA A 14 3.33 0.48 7.60
CA ALA A 14 3.31 1.71 6.81
C ALA A 14 2.37 1.60 5.60
N ALA A 15 2.46 0.49 4.87
CA ALA A 15 1.58 0.20 3.74
C ALA A 15 0.12 0.17 4.16
N TYR A 16 -0.20 -0.42 5.32
CA TYR A 16 -1.59 -0.49 5.82
C TYR A 16 -2.23 0.89 5.92
N VAL A 17 -1.50 1.87 6.45
CA VAL A 17 -1.99 3.24 6.55
C VAL A 17 -2.08 3.87 5.15
N ALA A 18 -1.02 3.76 4.34
CA ALA A 18 -0.98 4.34 3.00
C ALA A 18 -2.12 3.82 2.10
N HIS A 19 -2.35 2.51 2.05
CA HIS A 19 -3.44 1.87 1.30
C HIS A 19 -4.81 2.37 1.78
N LYS A 20 -4.97 2.56 3.09
CA LYS A 20 -6.25 3.00 3.66
C LYS A 20 -6.53 4.48 3.44
N THR A 21 -5.52 5.32 3.22
CA THR A 21 -5.70 6.77 3.10
C THR A 21 -5.67 7.32 1.68
N ASN A 22 -5.15 6.54 0.72
CA ASN A 22 -4.91 7.00 -0.64
C ASN A 22 -5.86 6.36 -1.67
N GLU A 23 -6.14 7.07 -2.75
CA GLU A 23 -6.89 6.54 -3.91
C GLU A 23 -5.97 6.10 -5.06
N VAL A 24 -4.74 6.64 -5.11
CA VAL A 24 -3.72 6.36 -6.12
C VAL A 24 -2.38 6.14 -5.42
N ILE A 25 -1.62 5.13 -5.87
CA ILE A 25 -0.30 4.76 -5.34
C ILE A 25 0.61 4.44 -6.54
N ALA A 26 1.43 5.41 -6.95
CA ALA A 26 2.47 5.18 -7.95
C ALA A 26 3.72 4.61 -7.26
N ILE A 27 4.28 3.54 -7.81
CA ILE A 27 5.38 2.79 -7.18
C ILE A 27 6.54 2.53 -8.14
N TYR A 28 7.72 2.31 -7.55
CA TYR A 28 8.87 1.71 -8.20
C TYR A 28 9.64 0.88 -7.16
N PRO A 29 10.07 -0.35 -7.47
CA PRO A 29 10.71 -1.22 -6.48
C PRO A 29 12.16 -0.80 -6.21
N ILE A 30 12.46 -0.49 -4.94
CA ILE A 30 13.83 -0.31 -4.43
C ILE A 30 13.95 -0.84 -3.00
N THR A 31 15.01 -1.61 -2.72
CA THR A 31 15.30 -2.14 -1.38
C THR A 31 15.64 -0.99 -0.43
N PRO A 32 15.12 -0.98 0.82
CA PRO A 32 14.29 -2.00 1.49
C PRO A 32 12.77 -1.73 1.45
N SER A 33 12.30 -0.77 0.65
CA SER A 33 10.91 -0.30 0.64
C SER A 33 9.96 -1.06 -0.29
N SER A 34 10.47 -1.89 -1.21
CA SER A 34 9.63 -2.65 -2.16
C SER A 34 8.41 -3.35 -1.52
N PRO A 35 8.52 -3.98 -0.33
CA PRO A 35 7.38 -4.63 0.30
C PRO A 35 6.18 -3.70 0.55
N MET A 36 6.38 -2.39 0.73
CA MET A 36 5.24 -1.46 0.91
C MET A 36 4.37 -1.36 -0.34
N GLY A 37 5.00 -1.31 -1.52
CA GLY A 37 4.32 -1.30 -2.80
C GLY A 37 3.64 -2.63 -3.08
N GLU A 38 4.33 -3.74 -2.82
CA GLU A 38 3.81 -5.10 -2.98
C GLU A 38 2.58 -5.36 -2.10
N TRP A 39 2.59 -4.92 -0.83
CA TRP A 39 1.41 -5.02 0.04
C TRP A 39 0.23 -4.24 -0.49
N SER A 40 0.46 -3.01 -0.96
CA SER A 40 -0.59 -2.15 -1.50
C SER A 40 -1.17 -2.73 -2.79
N ASP A 41 -0.32 -3.21 -3.71
CA ASP A 41 -0.73 -3.87 -4.94
C ASP A 41 -1.54 -5.14 -4.67
N GLN A 42 -1.05 -5.99 -3.76
CA GLN A 42 -1.75 -7.21 -3.34
C GLN A 42 -3.14 -6.88 -2.79
N TRP A 43 -3.25 -5.92 -1.86
CA TRP A 43 -4.54 -5.54 -1.29
C TRP A 43 -5.48 -4.91 -2.30
N SER A 44 -4.96 -4.15 -3.27
CA SER A 44 -5.76 -3.61 -4.37
C SER A 44 -6.26 -4.72 -5.29
N SER A 45 -5.43 -5.71 -5.62
CA SER A 45 -5.84 -6.88 -6.43
C SER A 45 -6.89 -7.75 -5.72
N GLU A 46 -6.85 -7.81 -4.39
CA GLU A 46 -7.86 -8.44 -3.53
C GLU A 46 -9.13 -7.60 -3.37
N GLY A 47 -9.18 -6.40 -3.95
CA GLY A 47 -10.34 -5.50 -3.88
C GLY A 47 -10.54 -4.86 -2.50
N LYS A 48 -9.49 -4.74 -1.68
CA LYS A 48 -9.60 -4.11 -0.35
C LYS A 48 -9.76 -2.59 -0.51
N PRO A 49 -10.90 -2.00 -0.08
CA PRO A 49 -11.11 -0.57 -0.21
C PRO A 49 -10.33 0.22 0.85
N ASN A 50 -10.05 1.48 0.51
CA ASN A 50 -9.59 2.51 1.43
C ASN A 50 -10.73 3.05 2.29
N ILE A 51 -10.47 4.10 3.09
CA ILE A 51 -11.50 4.72 3.96
C ILE A 51 -12.58 5.48 3.19
N TRP A 52 -12.39 5.73 1.89
CA TRP A 52 -13.35 6.38 1.00
C TRP A 52 -14.25 5.38 0.28
N GLY A 53 -14.03 4.07 0.48
CA GLY A 53 -14.76 3.00 -0.18
C GLY A 53 -14.25 2.69 -1.60
N THR A 54 -13.17 3.33 -2.04
CA THR A 54 -12.53 3.08 -3.34
C THR A 54 -11.37 2.08 -3.19
N VAL A 55 -11.15 1.23 -4.18
CA VAL A 55 -9.94 0.39 -4.23
C VAL A 55 -8.80 1.25 -4.78
N PRO A 56 -7.68 1.42 -4.07
CA PRO A 56 -6.58 2.24 -4.57
C PRO A 56 -6.06 1.74 -5.91
N THR A 57 -5.81 2.65 -6.84
CA THR A 57 -5.15 2.31 -8.10
C THR A 57 -3.65 2.29 -7.88
N VAL A 58 -3.04 1.12 -8.01
CA VAL A 58 -1.59 0.93 -7.85
C VAL A 58 -0.97 0.78 -9.24
N VAL A 59 0.09 1.55 -9.53
CA VAL A 59 0.74 1.54 -10.84
C VAL A 59 2.25 1.54 -10.64
N GLU A 60 2.92 0.54 -11.20
CA GLU A 60 4.37 0.51 -11.29
C GLU A 60 4.86 1.37 -12.45
N MET A 61 5.78 2.29 -12.17
CA MET A 61 6.37 3.22 -13.13
C MET A 61 7.74 2.73 -13.60
N GLN A 62 8.38 3.44 -14.53
CA GLN A 62 9.67 3.03 -15.09
C GLN A 62 10.89 3.36 -14.21
N SER A 63 10.73 4.27 -13.24
CA SER A 63 11.76 4.69 -12.28
C SER A 63 11.11 5.40 -11.10
N GLU A 64 11.84 5.62 -10.00
CA GLU A 64 11.37 6.44 -8.88
C GLU A 64 11.06 7.89 -9.28
N ALA A 65 11.70 8.41 -10.34
CA ALA A 65 11.38 9.73 -10.88
C ALA A 65 10.09 9.73 -11.73
N GLY A 66 9.65 8.56 -12.19
CA GLY A 66 8.38 8.37 -12.88
C GLY A 66 7.21 8.13 -11.95
N ALA A 67 7.46 7.60 -10.75
CA ALA A 67 6.49 7.38 -9.68
C ALA A 67 6.14 8.69 -8.94
#